data_AF-A0A524E2J6-F1
#
_entry.id   AF-A0A524E2J6-F1
#
_cell.length_a   1.000
_cell.length_b   1.000
_cell.length_c   1.000
_cell.angle_alpha   90.00
_cell.angle_beta   90.00
_cell.angle_gamma   90.00
#
_symmetry.space_group_name_H-M   'P 1'
#
loop_
_entity.id
_entity.type
_entity.pdbx_description
1 polymer ?
#
loop_
_entity_poly.entity_id
_entity_poly.type
_entity_poly.pdbx_seq_one_letter_code
_entity_poly.pdbx_strand_id
1 'polypeptide(L)'
;MEQIKKKFERIKNSNNVQRINEFLIELSRNPKSEYLEILDHFMKNRDPNILDNIKLNLIFILGEIGKIHAIDTDYINYLIDQYQKSDRWVRNEIMTALQKIMHNSKLPDSVFDILKYSMVDDYYPIQKNSLIIMKNLGKIPEFLYKNLLRVLNSTESEIFELMTGILKKFIKNEDELFEILNIFENYKVLNKTIMRTLLIIFFSAAINLRDLDNFRSLISNSDWEEDYKKDYLQEIDTFQKILIKNL
;
A
#
# COMPACT_ATOMS: atom_id res chain seq x y z
N MET A 1 -19.46 -9.13 -28.74
CA MET A 1 -20.22 -8.19 -27.91
C MET A 1 -21.70 -8.55 -27.81
N GLU A 2 -22.37 -8.92 -28.90
CA GLU A 2 -23.82 -9.15 -28.87
C GLU A 2 -24.28 -10.29 -27.96
N GLN A 3 -23.53 -11.39 -27.87
CA GLN A 3 -23.83 -12.49 -26.96
C GLN A 3 -23.74 -12.08 -25.48
N ILE A 4 -22.75 -11.25 -25.12
CA ILE A 4 -22.60 -10.70 -23.76
C ILE A 4 -23.78 -9.79 -23.42
N LYS A 5 -24.18 -8.90 -24.33
CA LYS A 5 -25.36 -8.03 -24.14
C LYS A 5 -26.63 -8.86 -23.93
N LYS A 6 -26.84 -9.90 -24.74
CA LYS A 6 -27.99 -10.82 -24.58
C LYS A 6 -27.96 -11.56 -23.24
N LYS A 7 -26.78 -11.98 -22.76
CA LYS A 7 -26.64 -12.59 -21.42
C LYS A 7 -26.94 -11.57 -20.32
N PHE A 8 -26.37 -10.38 -20.41
CA PHE A 8 -26.60 -9.28 -19.47
C PHE A 8 -28.10 -8.96 -19.34
N GLU A 9 -28.80 -8.78 -20.46
CA GLU A 9 -30.25 -8.50 -20.46
C GLU A 9 -31.08 -9.55 -19.69
N ARG A 10 -30.66 -10.81 -19.70
CA ARG A 10 -31.36 -11.90 -18.98
C ARG A 10 -31.10 -11.87 -17.47
N ILE A 11 -30.00 -11.29 -17.02
CA ILE A 11 -29.57 -11.33 -15.61
C ILE A 11 -29.62 -9.97 -14.92
N LYS A 12 -29.70 -8.86 -15.67
CA LYS A 12 -29.57 -7.49 -15.15
C LYS A 12 -30.64 -7.10 -14.12
N ASN A 13 -31.74 -7.85 -14.06
CA ASN A 13 -32.81 -7.73 -13.05
C ASN A 13 -33.06 -9.04 -12.29
N SER A 14 -32.19 -10.05 -12.44
CA SER A 14 -32.30 -11.32 -11.71
C SER A 14 -31.90 -11.14 -10.25
N ASN A 15 -32.56 -11.87 -9.34
CA ASN A 15 -32.14 -11.99 -7.94
C ASN A 15 -31.30 -13.25 -7.69
N ASN A 16 -30.99 -14.03 -8.75
CA ASN A 16 -30.16 -15.21 -8.63
C ASN A 16 -28.69 -14.80 -8.57
N VAL A 17 -28.17 -14.66 -7.35
CA VAL A 17 -26.78 -14.31 -7.03
C VAL A 17 -25.79 -15.20 -7.76
N GLN A 18 -26.01 -16.52 -7.77
CA GLN A 18 -25.10 -17.46 -8.42
C GLN A 18 -24.94 -17.17 -9.90
N ARG A 19 -26.05 -16.97 -10.63
CA ARG A 19 -26.02 -16.64 -12.07
C ARG A 19 -25.33 -15.30 -12.34
N ILE A 20 -25.51 -14.31 -11.46
CA ILE A 20 -24.80 -13.04 -11.60
C ILE A 20 -23.30 -13.25 -11.42
N ASN A 21 -22.89 -13.97 -10.38
CA ASN A 21 -21.48 -14.26 -10.09
C ASN A 21 -20.82 -15.06 -11.23
N GLU A 22 -21.47 -16.10 -11.74
CA GLU A 22 -21.00 -16.87 -12.89
C GLU A 22 -20.78 -15.97 -14.11
N PHE A 23 -21.70 -15.02 -14.34
CA PHE A 23 -21.54 -14.05 -15.42
C PHE A 23 -20.39 -13.08 -15.19
N LEU A 24 -20.23 -12.52 -13.98
CA LEU A 24 -19.11 -11.63 -13.65
C LEU A 24 -17.76 -12.35 -13.83
N ILE A 25 -17.67 -13.61 -13.43
CA ILE A 25 -16.49 -14.48 -13.65
C ILE A 25 -16.27 -14.76 -15.15
N GLU A 26 -17.33 -14.91 -15.93
CA GLU A 26 -17.19 -15.07 -17.39
C GLU A 26 -16.55 -13.83 -18.02
N LEU A 27 -17.01 -12.63 -17.61
CA LEU A 27 -16.48 -11.36 -18.12
C LEU A 27 -15.00 -11.15 -17.76
N SER A 28 -14.55 -11.63 -16.61
CA SER A 28 -13.17 -11.45 -16.14
C SER A 28 -12.14 -12.27 -16.93
N ARG A 29 -12.56 -13.30 -17.68
CA ARG A 29 -11.65 -14.14 -18.49
C ARG A 29 -11.11 -13.41 -19.72
N ASN A 30 -11.83 -12.40 -20.19
CA ASN A 30 -11.43 -11.55 -21.30
C ASN A 30 -11.94 -10.13 -21.02
N PRO A 31 -11.31 -9.41 -20.08
CA PRO A 31 -11.80 -8.13 -19.59
C PRO A 31 -11.72 -7.07 -20.71
N LYS A 32 -12.73 -6.21 -20.78
CA LYS A 32 -12.81 -5.13 -21.76
C LYS A 32 -13.40 -3.87 -21.13
N SER A 33 -13.00 -2.71 -21.62
CA SER A 33 -13.50 -1.42 -21.12
C SER A 33 -15.02 -1.28 -21.27
N GLU A 34 -15.65 -1.85 -22.31
CA GLU A 34 -17.10 -1.76 -22.50
C GLU A 34 -17.90 -2.52 -21.43
N TYR A 35 -17.25 -3.39 -20.65
CA TYR A 35 -17.92 -4.07 -19.53
C TYR A 35 -18.12 -3.14 -18.32
N LEU A 36 -17.46 -1.99 -18.26
CA LEU A 36 -17.66 -1.00 -17.19
C LEU A 36 -19.13 -0.54 -17.10
N GLU A 37 -19.82 -0.33 -18.24
CA GLU A 37 -21.26 0.00 -18.26
C GLU A 37 -22.13 -1.09 -17.61
N ILE A 38 -21.73 -2.36 -17.79
CA ILE A 38 -22.41 -3.51 -17.17
C ILE A 38 -22.17 -3.51 -15.66
N LEU A 39 -20.93 -3.26 -15.22
CA LEU A 39 -20.59 -3.20 -13.81
C LEU A 39 -21.32 -2.03 -13.12
N ASP A 40 -21.38 -0.87 -13.78
CA ASP A 40 -22.11 0.31 -13.34
C ASP A 40 -23.56 0.00 -12.97
N HIS A 41 -24.23 -0.77 -13.83
CA HIS A 41 -25.61 -1.20 -13.55
C HIS A 41 -25.69 -2.01 -12.27
N PHE A 42 -24.76 -2.95 -12.04
CA PHE A 42 -24.77 -3.75 -10.81
C PHE A 42 -24.42 -2.92 -9.57
N MET A 43 -23.51 -1.97 -9.68
CA MET A 43 -23.08 -1.12 -8.55
C MET A 43 -24.17 -0.11 -8.15
N LYS A 44 -24.88 0.48 -9.12
CA LYS A 44 -25.82 1.60 -8.87
C LYS A 44 -27.26 1.15 -8.65
N ASN A 45 -27.70 0.06 -9.28
CA ASN A 45 -29.13 -0.27 -9.38
C ASN A 45 -29.54 -1.54 -8.61
N ARG A 46 -28.65 -2.13 -7.80
CA ARG A 46 -28.94 -3.39 -7.10
C ARG A 46 -29.33 -3.19 -5.65
N ASP A 47 -30.21 -4.08 -5.20
CA ASP A 47 -30.53 -4.24 -3.79
C ASP A 47 -29.23 -4.48 -2.99
N PRO A 48 -29.03 -3.81 -1.83
CA PRO A 48 -27.84 -3.95 -1.03
C PRO A 48 -27.49 -5.40 -0.66
N ASN A 49 -28.49 -6.27 -0.43
CA ASN A 49 -28.22 -7.67 -0.09
C ASN A 49 -27.67 -8.43 -1.30
N ILE A 50 -28.21 -8.18 -2.49
CA ILE A 50 -27.69 -8.80 -3.72
C ILE A 50 -26.28 -8.27 -3.99
N LEU A 51 -26.08 -6.95 -3.88
CA LEU A 51 -24.78 -6.32 -4.08
C LEU A 51 -23.71 -6.93 -3.16
N ASP A 52 -24.02 -7.09 -1.87
CA ASP A 52 -23.10 -7.66 -0.89
C ASP A 52 -22.65 -9.09 -1.25
N ASN A 53 -23.54 -9.87 -1.86
CA ASN A 53 -23.26 -11.23 -2.30
C ASN A 53 -22.51 -11.35 -3.65
N ILE A 54 -22.40 -10.25 -4.41
CA ILE A 54 -21.69 -10.23 -5.70
C ILE A 54 -20.47 -9.30 -5.70
N LYS A 55 -20.32 -8.44 -4.68
CA LYS A 55 -19.31 -7.36 -4.66
C LYS A 55 -17.89 -7.86 -4.84
N LEU A 56 -17.54 -9.03 -4.28
CA LEU A 56 -16.21 -9.59 -4.42
C LEU A 56 -15.85 -9.82 -5.90
N ASN A 57 -16.79 -10.41 -6.67
CA ASN A 57 -16.60 -10.63 -8.10
C ASN A 57 -16.65 -9.33 -8.90
N LEU A 58 -17.44 -8.33 -8.48
CA LEU A 58 -17.44 -6.99 -9.07
C LEU A 58 -16.10 -6.28 -8.89
N ILE A 59 -15.51 -6.37 -7.69
CA ILE A 59 -14.20 -5.79 -7.38
C ILE A 59 -13.11 -6.50 -8.19
N PHE A 60 -13.15 -7.84 -8.21
CA PHE A 60 -12.21 -8.66 -8.96
C PHE A 60 -12.18 -8.27 -10.45
N ILE A 61 -13.35 -8.22 -11.10
CA ILE A 61 -13.41 -7.85 -12.52
C ILE A 61 -13.01 -6.39 -12.76
N LEU A 62 -13.35 -5.47 -11.86
CA LEU A 62 -12.91 -4.07 -11.98
C LEU A 62 -11.38 -3.99 -11.99
N GLY A 63 -10.71 -4.78 -11.13
CA GLY A 63 -9.26 -4.93 -11.14
C GLY A 63 -8.72 -5.53 -12.44
N GLU A 64 -9.36 -6.57 -13.00
CA GLU A 64 -8.96 -7.16 -14.29
C GLU A 64 -9.13 -6.20 -15.47
N ILE A 65 -10.18 -5.38 -15.48
CA ILE A 65 -10.36 -4.32 -16.48
C ILE A 65 -9.28 -3.24 -16.28
N GLY A 66 -9.10 -2.75 -15.05
CA GLY A 66 -8.11 -1.73 -14.70
C GLY A 66 -6.66 -2.11 -14.95
N LYS A 67 -6.37 -3.42 -15.02
CA LYS A 67 -5.06 -3.95 -15.40
C LYS A 67 -4.68 -3.66 -16.85
N ILE A 68 -5.67 -3.50 -17.74
CA ILE A 68 -5.46 -3.36 -19.19
C ILE A 68 -5.97 -2.00 -19.70
N HIS A 69 -6.93 -1.41 -19.01
CA HIS A 69 -7.57 -0.15 -19.39
C HIS A 69 -7.53 0.85 -18.25
N ALA A 70 -7.49 2.14 -18.59
CA ALA A 70 -7.77 3.19 -17.62
C ALA A 70 -9.23 3.08 -17.15
N ILE A 71 -9.46 3.28 -15.85
CA ILE A 71 -10.81 3.36 -15.28
C ILE A 71 -11.01 4.72 -14.60
N ASP A 72 -12.25 5.20 -14.64
CA ASP A 72 -12.60 6.49 -14.07
C ASP A 72 -12.55 6.49 -12.54
N THR A 73 -12.38 7.69 -11.97
CA THR A 73 -12.27 7.89 -10.52
C THR A 73 -13.51 7.41 -9.77
N ASP A 74 -14.70 7.41 -10.37
CA ASP A 74 -15.93 6.92 -9.75
C ASP A 74 -15.84 5.43 -9.36
N TYR A 75 -15.20 4.61 -10.19
CA TYR A 75 -14.95 3.20 -9.87
C TYR A 75 -13.96 3.04 -8.72
N ILE A 76 -12.96 3.91 -8.65
CA ILE A 76 -11.99 3.90 -7.55
C ILE A 76 -12.66 4.37 -6.24
N ASN A 77 -13.55 5.36 -6.32
CA ASN A 77 -14.35 5.82 -5.18
C ASN A 77 -15.27 4.72 -4.66
N TYR A 78 -15.87 3.93 -5.57
CA TYR A 78 -16.61 2.72 -5.17
C TYR A 78 -15.73 1.76 -4.38
N LEU A 79 -14.51 1.46 -4.84
CA LEU A 79 -13.58 0.59 -4.13
C LEU A 79 -13.25 1.13 -2.72
N ILE A 80 -13.02 2.43 -2.59
CA ILE A 80 -12.73 3.08 -1.31
C ILE A 80 -13.92 2.97 -0.35
N ASP A 81 -15.14 3.25 -0.82
CA ASP A 81 -16.35 3.11 -0.01
C ASP A 81 -16.55 1.67 0.49
N GLN A 82 -16.33 0.69 -0.40
CA GLN A 82 -16.45 -0.72 -0.04
C GLN A 82 -15.35 -1.17 0.94
N TYR A 83 -14.15 -0.60 0.87
CA TYR A 83 -13.04 -0.95 1.77
C TYR A 83 -13.40 -0.69 3.23
N GLN A 84 -14.07 0.44 3.51
CA GLN A 84 -14.41 0.86 4.88
C GLN A 84 -15.50 0.01 5.53
N LYS A 85 -16.30 -0.72 4.73
CA LYS A 85 -17.50 -1.43 5.19
C LYS A 85 -17.39 -2.95 5.10
N SER A 86 -16.27 -3.47 4.58
CA SER A 86 -16.15 -4.89 4.25
C SER A 86 -15.18 -5.65 5.14
N ASP A 87 -15.34 -6.97 5.17
CA ASP A 87 -14.43 -7.86 5.87
C ASP A 87 -13.04 -7.94 5.19
N ARG A 88 -12.09 -8.61 5.86
CA ARG A 88 -10.70 -8.74 5.42
C ARG A 88 -10.53 -9.35 4.02
N TRP A 89 -11.41 -10.24 3.57
CA TRP A 89 -11.29 -10.91 2.27
C TRP A 89 -11.60 -9.92 1.14
N VAL A 90 -12.69 -9.18 1.31
CA VAL A 90 -13.09 -8.14 0.36
C VAL A 90 -12.10 -6.98 0.37
N ARG A 91 -11.62 -6.56 1.55
CA ARG A 91 -10.56 -5.53 1.66
C ARG A 91 -9.28 -5.95 0.94
N ASN A 92 -8.87 -7.22 1.05
CA ASN A 92 -7.73 -7.74 0.30
C ASN A 92 -7.95 -7.71 -1.23
N GLU A 93 -9.14 -8.09 -1.68
CA GLU A 93 -9.47 -8.04 -3.11
C GLU A 93 -9.48 -6.59 -3.63
N ILE A 94 -9.94 -5.64 -2.83
CA ILE A 94 -9.86 -4.21 -3.16
C ILE A 94 -8.40 -3.76 -3.30
N MET A 95 -7.52 -4.12 -2.37
CA MET A 95 -6.09 -3.81 -2.49
C MET A 95 -5.47 -4.43 -3.74
N THR A 96 -5.84 -5.67 -4.06
CA THR A 96 -5.40 -6.37 -5.26
C THR A 96 -5.89 -5.67 -6.54
N ALA A 97 -7.15 -5.21 -6.55
CA ALA A 97 -7.71 -4.46 -7.67
C ALA A 97 -6.99 -3.11 -7.85
N LEU A 98 -6.77 -2.35 -6.77
CA LEU A 98 -6.05 -1.07 -6.82
C LEU A 98 -4.62 -1.21 -7.34
N GLN A 99 -3.93 -2.28 -6.93
CA GLN A 99 -2.61 -2.62 -7.47
C GLN A 99 -2.64 -2.84 -8.98
N LYS A 100 -3.69 -3.47 -9.53
CA LYS A 100 -3.82 -3.64 -10.99
C LYS A 100 -4.14 -2.32 -11.68
N ILE A 101 -5.07 -1.56 -11.10
CA ILE A 101 -5.59 -0.28 -11.62
C ILE A 101 -4.50 0.78 -11.74
N MET A 102 -3.61 0.88 -10.75
CA MET A 102 -2.63 1.97 -10.66
C MET A 102 -1.63 2.01 -11.84
N HIS A 103 -1.51 0.92 -12.59
CA HIS A 103 -0.62 0.86 -13.75
C HIS A 103 -1.19 1.60 -14.97
N ASN A 104 -2.51 1.76 -15.06
CA ASN A 104 -3.18 2.43 -16.18
C ASN A 104 -4.04 3.63 -15.76
N SER A 105 -4.24 3.83 -14.47
CA SER A 105 -5.09 4.89 -13.94
C SER A 105 -4.38 5.66 -12.83
N LYS A 106 -4.59 6.97 -12.78
CA LYS A 106 -4.13 7.78 -11.65
C LYS A 106 -5.01 7.50 -10.43
N LEU A 107 -4.39 7.09 -9.32
CA LEU A 107 -5.09 6.93 -8.05
C LEU A 107 -5.41 8.31 -7.46
N PRO A 108 -6.67 8.57 -7.02
CA PRO A 108 -7.02 9.78 -6.29
C PRO A 108 -6.40 9.77 -4.89
N ASP A 109 -6.22 10.95 -4.30
CA ASP A 109 -5.57 11.09 -2.98
C ASP A 109 -6.32 10.35 -1.86
N SER A 110 -7.63 10.13 -2.01
CA SER A 110 -8.45 9.32 -1.11
C SER A 110 -8.00 7.85 -1.01
N VAL A 111 -7.24 7.35 -2.01
CA VAL A 111 -6.58 6.03 -1.89
C VAL A 111 -5.49 6.04 -0.81
N PHE A 112 -4.86 7.18 -0.54
CA PHE A 112 -3.83 7.25 0.50
C PHE A 112 -4.41 7.09 1.90
N ASP A 113 -5.67 7.42 2.12
CA ASP A 113 -6.37 7.16 3.38
C ASP A 113 -6.52 5.66 3.64
N ILE A 114 -6.86 4.86 2.63
CA ILE A 114 -6.93 3.40 2.78
C ILE A 114 -5.53 2.77 2.85
N LEU A 115 -4.52 3.34 2.18
CA LEU A 115 -3.13 2.88 2.30
C LEU A 115 -2.60 3.06 3.73
N LYS A 116 -2.93 4.19 4.38
CA LYS A 116 -2.57 4.45 5.77
C LYS A 116 -2.95 3.29 6.70
N TYR A 117 -4.16 2.76 6.56
CA TYR A 117 -4.67 1.66 7.40
C TYR A 117 -4.18 0.30 6.92
N SER A 118 -4.19 0.04 5.60
CA SER A 118 -3.80 -1.26 5.05
C SER A 118 -2.33 -1.62 5.28
N MET A 119 -1.42 -0.65 5.31
CA MET A 119 0.01 -0.89 5.60
C MET A 119 0.27 -1.48 6.99
N VAL A 120 -0.60 -1.22 7.95
CA VAL A 120 -0.48 -1.71 9.33
C VAL A 120 -1.61 -2.66 9.69
N ASP A 121 -2.26 -3.25 8.70
CA ASP A 121 -3.32 -4.24 8.91
C ASP A 121 -2.71 -5.57 9.39
N ASP A 122 -3.37 -6.20 10.37
CA ASP A 122 -2.94 -7.49 10.93
C ASP A 122 -3.03 -8.63 9.90
N TYR A 123 -3.82 -8.46 8.84
CA TYR A 123 -3.93 -9.44 7.78
C TYR A 123 -2.83 -9.24 6.72
N TYR A 124 -1.81 -10.10 6.81
CA TYR A 124 -0.62 -10.09 5.95
C TYR A 124 -0.87 -9.79 4.45
N PRO A 125 -1.84 -10.41 3.76
CA PRO A 125 -2.09 -10.12 2.35
C PRO A 125 -2.48 -8.66 2.07
N ILE A 126 -3.26 -8.02 2.95
CA ILE A 126 -3.63 -6.60 2.83
C ILE A 126 -2.38 -5.73 2.99
N GLN A 127 -1.59 -6.00 4.02
CA GLN A 127 -0.34 -5.30 4.27
C GLN A 127 0.60 -5.40 3.06
N LYS A 128 0.87 -6.61 2.58
CA LYS A 128 1.70 -6.85 1.40
C LYS A 128 1.21 -6.08 0.17
N ASN A 129 -0.06 -6.19 -0.18
CA ASN A 129 -0.62 -5.52 -1.36
C ASN A 129 -0.54 -3.99 -1.24
N SER A 130 -0.75 -3.43 -0.05
CA SER A 130 -0.60 -1.99 0.18
C SER A 130 0.84 -1.52 -0.06
N LEU A 131 1.84 -2.28 0.38
CA LEU A 131 3.26 -1.94 0.18
C LEU A 131 3.66 -2.06 -1.29
N ILE A 132 3.10 -3.02 -2.03
CA ILE A 132 3.33 -3.11 -3.48
C ILE A 132 2.78 -1.87 -4.19
N ILE A 133 1.61 -1.38 -3.80
CA ILE A 133 1.08 -0.11 -4.31
C ILE A 133 2.05 1.03 -3.97
N MET A 134 2.46 1.17 -2.71
CA MET A 134 3.40 2.21 -2.25
C MET A 134 4.71 2.22 -3.05
N LYS A 135 5.27 1.03 -3.32
CA LYS A 135 6.50 0.87 -4.11
C LYS A 135 6.37 1.39 -5.54
N ASN A 136 5.17 1.32 -6.11
CA ASN A 136 4.89 1.72 -7.49
C ASN A 136 4.45 3.19 -7.63
N LEU A 137 4.25 3.92 -6.52
CA LEU A 137 3.93 5.35 -6.59
C LEU A 137 5.09 6.17 -7.17
N GLY A 138 4.76 7.35 -7.73
CA GLY A 138 5.74 8.35 -8.17
C GLY A 138 6.32 9.17 -7.02
N LYS A 139 5.51 9.43 -5.98
CA LYS A 139 5.89 10.10 -4.73
C LYS A 139 5.09 9.49 -3.58
N ILE A 140 5.68 9.43 -2.38
CA ILE A 140 4.97 9.07 -1.15
C ILE A 140 4.47 10.35 -0.48
N PRO A 141 3.15 10.46 -0.18
CA PRO A 141 2.64 11.51 0.69
C PRO A 141 3.30 11.48 2.06
N GLU A 142 3.76 12.63 2.55
CA GLU A 142 4.59 12.75 3.76
C GLU A 142 3.94 12.14 5.01
N PHE A 143 2.62 12.27 5.13
CA PHE A 143 1.86 11.73 6.28
C PHE A 143 1.86 10.20 6.36
N LEU A 144 2.28 9.49 5.30
CA LEU A 144 2.36 8.03 5.27
C LEU A 144 3.70 7.48 5.81
N TYR A 145 4.75 8.30 5.93
CA TYR A 145 6.06 7.82 6.39
C TYR A 145 6.00 7.25 7.81
N LYS A 146 5.18 7.82 8.70
CA LYS A 146 4.98 7.29 10.05
C LYS A 146 4.54 5.82 10.04
N ASN A 147 3.60 5.48 9.16
CA ASN A 147 3.09 4.13 9.02
C ASN A 147 4.14 3.21 8.37
N LEU A 148 4.84 3.67 7.34
CA LEU A 148 5.96 2.95 6.73
C LEU A 148 7.04 2.58 7.76
N LEU A 149 7.44 3.53 8.60
CA LEU A 149 8.45 3.28 9.64
C LEU A 149 7.99 2.25 10.67
N ARG A 150 6.71 2.25 11.05
CA ARG A 150 6.14 1.23 11.95
C ARG A 150 6.20 -0.18 11.36
N VAL A 151 6.05 -0.31 10.04
CA VAL A 151 6.09 -1.60 9.33
C VAL A 151 7.49 -2.22 9.32
N LEU A 152 8.56 -1.43 9.52
CA LEU A 152 9.93 -1.95 9.65
C LEU A 152 10.15 -2.88 10.85
N ASN A 153 9.19 -2.94 11.78
CA ASN A 153 9.21 -3.88 12.89
C ASN A 153 8.62 -5.26 12.53
N SER A 154 8.18 -5.47 11.28
CA SER A 154 7.64 -6.74 10.81
C SER A 154 8.71 -7.84 10.83
N THR A 155 8.33 -9.04 11.27
CA THR A 155 9.18 -10.24 11.22
C THR A 155 9.10 -10.95 9.87
N GLU A 156 8.18 -10.55 9.00
CA GLU A 156 7.96 -11.16 7.70
C GLU A 156 9.01 -10.68 6.69
N SER A 157 9.82 -11.59 6.17
CA SER A 157 10.95 -11.27 5.29
C SER A 157 10.52 -10.53 4.02
N GLU A 158 9.41 -10.93 3.40
CA GLU A 158 8.88 -10.29 2.19
C GLU A 158 8.43 -8.85 2.47
N ILE A 159 7.87 -8.57 3.65
CA ILE A 159 7.51 -7.20 4.07
C ILE A 159 8.77 -6.37 4.25
N PHE A 160 9.79 -6.92 4.91
CA PHE A 160 11.08 -6.27 5.08
C PHE A 160 11.75 -5.92 3.74
N GLU A 161 11.73 -6.83 2.77
CA GLU A 161 12.27 -6.60 1.42
C GLU A 161 11.50 -5.49 0.67
N LEU A 162 10.17 -5.53 0.73
CA LEU A 162 9.33 -4.48 0.14
C LEU A 162 9.62 -3.12 0.77
N MET A 163 9.67 -3.05 2.10
CA MET A 163 9.98 -1.84 2.84
C MET A 163 11.36 -1.29 2.50
N THR A 164 12.37 -2.14 2.46
CA THR A 164 13.73 -1.75 2.07
C THR A 164 13.76 -1.18 0.65
N GLY A 165 13.05 -1.83 -0.28
CA GLY A 165 12.92 -1.35 -1.65
C GLY A 165 12.21 -0.01 -1.76
N ILE A 166 11.15 0.21 -0.97
CA ILE A 166 10.44 1.49 -0.88
C ILE A 166 11.37 2.58 -0.36
N LEU A 167 12.00 2.36 0.80
CA LEU A 167 12.85 3.38 1.42
C LEU A 167 14.03 3.76 0.52
N LYS A 168 14.74 2.80 -0.08
CA LYS A 168 15.83 3.09 -1.04
C LYS A 168 15.35 3.79 -2.31
N LYS A 169 14.10 3.55 -2.73
CA LYS A 169 13.52 4.25 -3.89
C LYS A 169 13.28 5.73 -3.60
N PHE A 170 12.82 6.07 -2.40
CA PHE A 170 12.36 7.43 -2.07
C PHE A 170 13.29 8.22 -1.14
N ILE A 171 14.32 7.60 -0.57
CA ILE A 171 15.30 8.22 0.33
C ILE A 171 16.69 7.91 -0.24
N LYS A 172 17.43 8.95 -0.59
CA LYS A 172 18.70 8.85 -1.33
C LYS A 172 19.93 9.00 -0.47
N ASN A 173 19.82 9.75 0.63
CA ASN A 173 20.94 10.08 1.49
C ASN A 173 20.48 10.27 2.94
N GLU A 174 21.44 10.55 3.82
CA GLU A 174 21.24 10.76 5.24
C GLU A 174 20.42 12.01 5.56
N ASP A 175 20.55 13.07 4.76
CA ASP A 175 19.80 14.32 4.94
C ASP A 175 18.30 14.08 4.71
N GLU A 176 17.94 13.41 3.61
CA GLU A 176 16.56 13.04 3.30
C GLU A 176 15.98 12.08 4.36
N LEU A 177 16.78 11.14 4.86
CA LEU A 177 16.36 10.27 5.96
C LEU A 177 16.07 11.11 7.21
N PHE A 178 16.96 12.04 7.56
CA PHE A 178 16.80 12.90 8.72
C PHE A 178 15.56 13.79 8.59
N GLU A 179 15.32 14.39 7.43
CA GLU A 179 14.11 15.17 7.15
C GLU A 179 12.85 14.34 7.36
N ILE A 180 12.80 13.12 6.83
CA ILE A 180 11.65 12.21 7.01
C ILE A 180 11.43 11.85 8.48
N LEU A 181 12.50 11.67 9.26
CA LEU A 181 12.38 11.42 10.70
C LEU A 181 11.86 12.65 11.46
N ASN A 182 12.17 13.86 11.01
CA ASN A 182 11.68 15.10 11.61
C ASN A 182 10.23 15.41 11.24
N ILE A 183 9.84 15.15 9.99
CA ILE A 183 8.47 15.38 9.51
C ILE A 183 7.48 14.61 10.38
N PHE A 184 6.44 15.30 10.86
CA PHE A 184 5.41 14.75 11.76
C PHE A 184 5.96 14.01 13.00
N GLU A 185 7.18 14.37 13.44
CA GLU A 185 7.88 13.76 14.57
C GLU A 185 8.01 12.24 14.42
N ASN A 186 8.28 11.77 13.21
CA ASN A 186 8.40 10.34 12.89
C ASN A 186 9.46 9.63 13.73
N TYR A 187 10.50 10.32 14.21
CA TYR A 187 11.49 9.77 15.13
C TYR A 187 10.87 9.15 16.40
N LYS A 188 9.69 9.62 16.84
CA LYS A 188 9.01 9.11 18.04
C LYS A 188 8.45 7.70 17.90
N VAL A 189 8.27 7.19 16.68
CA VAL A 189 7.77 5.82 16.46
C VAL A 189 8.87 4.77 16.41
N LEU A 190 10.13 5.20 16.45
CA LEU A 190 11.26 4.31 16.30
C LEU A 190 11.54 3.59 17.62
N ASN A 191 11.50 2.26 17.57
CA ASN A 191 12.07 1.42 18.61
C ASN A 191 13.49 0.99 18.18
N LYS A 192 14.23 0.32 19.07
CA LYS A 192 15.59 -0.16 18.78
C LYS A 192 15.69 -1.01 17.52
N THR A 193 14.69 -1.86 17.27
CA THR A 193 14.63 -2.70 16.07
C THR A 193 14.55 -1.85 14.81
N ILE A 194 13.62 -0.88 14.78
CA ILE A 194 13.43 0.01 13.64
C ILE A 194 14.68 0.87 13.40
N MET A 195 15.27 1.44 14.47
CA MET A 195 16.51 2.22 14.39
C MET A 195 17.63 1.41 13.74
N ARG A 196 17.87 0.18 14.22
CA ARG A 196 18.87 -0.73 13.64
C ARG A 196 18.59 -1.05 12.19
N THR A 197 17.34 -1.33 11.84
CA THR A 197 16.93 -1.61 10.47
C THR A 197 17.25 -0.44 9.55
N LEU A 198 16.93 0.80 9.95
CA LEU A 198 17.29 1.99 9.18
C LEU A 198 18.80 2.10 9.03
N LEU A 199 19.56 1.90 10.12
CA LEU A 199 21.02 1.95 10.07
C LEU A 199 21.61 0.93 9.09
N ILE A 200 21.08 -0.29 9.07
CA ILE A 200 21.48 -1.34 8.11
C ILE A 200 21.11 -0.95 6.67
N ILE A 201 19.91 -0.42 6.44
CA ILE A 201 19.42 -0.09 5.10
C ILE A 201 20.31 0.98 4.44
N PHE A 202 20.71 2.00 5.20
CA PHE A 202 21.38 3.19 4.68
C PHE A 202 22.91 3.23 4.89
N PHE A 203 23.43 2.59 5.94
CA PHE A 203 24.85 2.74 6.34
C PHE A 203 25.61 1.40 6.47
N SER A 204 25.11 0.32 5.88
CA SER A 204 25.76 -1.01 5.97
C SER A 204 27.09 -1.14 5.22
N ALA A 205 27.38 -0.26 4.26
CA ALA A 205 28.65 -0.28 3.53
C ALA A 205 29.73 0.53 4.25
N ALA A 206 30.97 0.03 4.32
CA ALA A 206 32.09 0.72 4.96
C ALA A 206 32.38 2.12 4.37
N ILE A 207 32.02 2.35 3.10
CA ILE A 207 32.15 3.65 2.43
C ILE A 207 31.23 4.70 3.07
N ASN A 208 30.14 4.27 3.72
CA ASN A 208 29.11 5.15 4.29
C ASN A 208 29.40 5.54 5.75
N LEU A 209 30.60 5.27 6.27
CA LEU A 209 30.98 5.69 7.64
C LEU A 209 30.93 7.22 7.79
N ARG A 210 31.33 7.96 6.74
CA ARG A 210 31.21 9.42 6.72
C ARG A 210 29.76 9.87 6.80
N ASP A 211 28.88 9.26 6.02
CA ASP A 211 27.46 9.59 5.99
C ASP A 211 26.79 9.26 7.33
N LEU A 212 27.24 8.18 8.00
CA LEU A 212 26.80 7.83 9.34
C LEU A 212 27.22 8.88 10.39
N ASP A 213 28.44 9.41 10.31
CA ASP A 213 28.91 10.48 11.19
C ASP A 213 28.19 11.81 10.91
N ASN A 214 27.90 12.12 9.65
CA ASN A 214 27.05 13.25 9.27
C ASN A 214 25.65 13.09 9.89
N PHE A 215 25.03 11.92 9.72
CA PHE A 215 23.71 11.62 10.26
C PHE A 215 23.67 11.72 11.80
N ARG A 216 24.72 11.22 12.46
CA ARG A 216 24.91 11.39 13.91
C ARG A 216 24.95 12.86 14.31
N SER A 217 25.66 13.69 13.55
CA SER A 217 25.74 15.14 13.79
C SER A 217 24.37 15.81 13.64
N LEU A 218 23.60 15.46 12.60
CA LEU A 218 22.24 15.95 12.40
C LEU A 218 21.34 15.65 13.60
N ILE A 219 21.35 14.40 14.09
CA ILE A 219 20.57 13.99 15.28
C ILE A 219 21.07 14.71 16.55
N SER A 220 22.38 14.83 16.73
CA SER A 220 22.95 15.47 17.93
C SER A 220 22.55 16.95 18.02
N ASN A 221 22.48 17.62 16.88
CA ASN A 221 22.13 19.04 16.77
C ASN A 221 20.64 19.30 16.58
N SER A 222 19.78 18.26 16.64
CA SER A 222 18.34 18.41 16.43
C SER A 222 17.60 18.87 17.69
N ASP A 223 16.41 19.41 17.49
CA ASP A 223 15.45 19.73 18.55
C ASP A 223 14.64 18.51 19.02
N TRP A 224 15.13 17.28 18.79
CA TRP A 224 14.46 16.08 19.28
C TRP A 224 14.43 16.06 20.81
N GLU A 225 13.34 15.52 21.35
CA GLU A 225 13.25 15.18 22.76
C GLU A 225 14.44 14.30 23.20
N GLU A 226 15.05 14.67 24.32
CA GLU A 226 16.35 14.13 24.76
C GLU A 226 16.36 12.61 24.91
N ASP A 227 15.26 12.00 25.36
CA ASP A 227 15.16 10.55 25.51
C ASP A 227 15.26 9.83 24.15
N TYR A 228 14.52 10.30 23.14
CA TYR A 228 14.56 9.73 21.79
C TYR A 228 15.91 9.98 21.11
N LYS A 229 16.48 11.17 21.29
CA LYS A 229 17.80 11.53 20.78
C LYS A 229 18.87 10.60 21.36
N LYS A 230 18.87 10.42 22.68
CA LYS A 230 19.80 9.54 23.40
C LYS A 230 19.66 8.09 22.94
N ASP A 231 18.43 7.58 22.83
CA ASP A 231 18.17 6.21 22.39
C ASP A 231 18.71 5.96 20.97
N TYR A 232 18.47 6.87 20.04
CA TYR A 232 18.96 6.72 18.67
C TYR A 232 20.49 6.80 18.60
N LEU A 233 21.11 7.78 19.26
CA LEU A 233 22.57 7.92 19.28
C LEU A 233 23.25 6.68 19.90
N GLN A 234 22.64 6.08 20.92
CA GLN A 234 23.13 4.82 21.50
C GLN A 234 23.07 3.66 20.49
N GLU A 235 22.04 3.60 19.66
CA GLU A 235 21.95 2.58 18.60
C GLU A 235 22.97 2.83 17.48
N ILE A 236 23.29 4.10 17.14
CA ILE A 236 24.41 4.43 16.24
C ILE A 236 25.74 3.91 16.82
N ASP A 237 26.03 4.20 18.10
CA ASP A 237 27.25 3.71 18.77
C ASP A 237 27.34 2.18 18.76
N THR A 238 26.21 1.51 18.97
CA THR A 238 26.12 0.05 18.95
C THR A 238 26.40 -0.49 17.56
N PHE A 239 25.81 0.13 16.53
CA PHE A 239 25.99 -0.24 15.14
C PHE A 239 27.44 -0.03 14.67
N GLN A 240 28.07 1.10 14.99
CA GLN A 240 29.48 1.38 14.68
C GLN A 240 30.42 0.33 15.28
N LYS A 241 30.21 -0.06 16.54
CA LYS A 241 31.00 -1.12 17.19
C LYS A 241 30.87 -2.47 16.49
N ILE A 242 29.69 -2.80 15.96
CA ILE A 242 29.45 -4.04 15.22
C ILE A 242 30.17 -4.01 13.87
N LEU A 243 30.08 -2.90 13.14
CA LEU A 243 30.78 -2.74 11.86
C LEU A 243 32.30 -2.87 12.03
N ILE A 244 32.88 -2.18 13.01
CA ILE A 244 34.33 -2.23 13.27
C ILE A 244 34.81 -3.64 13.64
N LYS A 245 33.99 -4.44 14.34
CA LYS A 245 34.34 -5.83 14.69
C LYS A 245 34.31 -6.80 13.51
N ASN A 246 33.60 -6.45 12.44
CA ASN A 246 33.39 -7.31 11.27
C ASN A 246 34.25 -6.88 10.06
N LEU A 247 35.08 -5.83 10.22
CA LEU A 247 36.11 -5.38 9.28
C LEU A 247 37.47 -5.99 9.68
#